data_AF-M1F7K3-F1
#
_entry.id   AF-M1F7K3-F1
#
_cell.length_a   1.000
_cell.length_b   1.000
_cell.length_c   1.000
_cell.angle_alpha   90.00
_cell.angle_beta   90.00
_cell.angle_gamma   90.00
#
_symmetry.space_group_name_H-M   'P 1'
#
loop_
_entity.id
_entity.type
_entity.pdbx_description
1 polymer ?
#
loop_
_entity_poly.entity_id
_entity_poly.type
_entity_poly.pdbx_seq_one_letter_code
_entity_poly.pdbx_strand_id
1 'polypeptide(L)' 'MVRQITDGCELEQLRADAYKSGMKSLRLSGAQKVAAGLTSVEEILRVTPESQR' A
#
# COMPACT_ATOMS: atom_id res chain seq x y z
N MET A 1 12.77 -8.12 -5.90
CA MET A 1 11.49 -7.61 -6.46
C MET A 1 11.41 -7.73 -7.98
N VAL A 2 12.38 -7.22 -8.75
CA VAL A 2 12.32 -7.24 -10.24
C VAL A 2 12.13 -8.64 -10.85
N ARG A 3 12.59 -9.70 -10.18
CA ARG A 3 12.42 -11.11 -10.61
C ARG A 3 10.96 -11.58 -10.71
N GLN A 4 10.01 -10.89 -10.09
CA GLN A 4 8.59 -11.26 -10.16
C GLN A 4 7.84 -10.54 -11.30
N ILE A 5 8.49 -9.63 -12.02
CA ILE A 5 7.88 -8.90 -13.15
C ILE A 5 8.03 -9.77 -14.41
N THR A 6 7.04 -10.62 -14.64
CA THR A 6 6.95 -11.55 -15.78
C THR A 6 5.53 -11.56 -16.33
N ASP A 7 5.31 -12.07 -17.53
CA ASP A 7 3.97 -12.13 -18.16
C ASP A 7 2.93 -12.89 -17.32
N GLY A 8 3.35 -13.91 -16.55
CA GLY A 8 2.51 -14.67 -15.63
C GLY A 8 2.54 -14.17 -14.18
N CYS A 9 2.81 -12.89 -13.94
CA CYS A 9 2.92 -12.36 -12.59
C CYS A 9 1.57 -12.36 -11.86
N GLU A 10 1.49 -13.11 -10.77
CA GLU A 10 0.36 -13.09 -9.84
C GLU A 10 0.44 -11.89 -8.90
N LEU A 11 -0.47 -10.93 -9.08
CA LEU A 11 -0.45 -9.65 -8.36
C LEU A 11 -0.59 -9.80 -6.83
N GLU A 12 -1.39 -10.77 -6.37
CA GLU A 12 -1.57 -11.01 -4.94
C GLU A 12 -0.27 -11.51 -4.28
N GLN A 13 0.45 -12.41 -4.94
CA GLN A 13 1.72 -12.91 -4.46
C GLN A 13 2.77 -11.79 -4.42
N LEU A 14 2.84 -10.98 -5.48
CA LEU A 14 3.72 -9.82 -5.55
C LEU A 14 3.44 -8.83 -4.41
N ARG A 15 2.17 -8.54 -4.14
CA ARG A 15 1.75 -7.63 -3.06
C ARG A 15 2.12 -8.19 -1.68
N ALA A 16 1.88 -9.48 -1.45
CA ALA A 16 2.27 -10.15 -0.21
C ALA A 16 3.78 -10.09 0.03
N ASP A 17 4.60 -10.35 -1.00
CA ASP A 17 6.05 -10.28 -0.89
C ASP A 17 6.57 -8.85 -0.73
N ALA A 18 5.91 -7.86 -1.35
CA ALA A 18 6.21 -6.46 -1.14
C ALA A 18 5.95 -6.03 0.31
N TYR A 19 4.84 -6.46 0.91
CA TYR A 19 4.56 -6.22 2.33
C TYR A 19 5.61 -6.87 3.24
N LYS A 20 5.99 -8.12 2.98
CA LYS A 20 7.07 -8.80 3.72
C LYS A 20 8.42 -8.07 3.58
N SER A 21 8.64 -7.42 2.44
CA SER A 21 9.84 -6.61 2.17
C SER A 21 9.78 -5.20 2.76
N GLY A 22 8.72 -4.85 3.51
CA GLY A 22 8.59 -3.57 4.20
C GLY A 22 7.84 -2.49 3.42
N MET A 23 7.28 -2.79 2.25
CA MET A 23 6.36 -1.88 1.58
C MET A 23 5.12 -1.64 2.45
N LYS A 24 4.56 -0.43 2.39
CA LYS A 24 3.33 -0.05 3.10
C LYS A 24 2.21 0.18 2.11
N SER A 25 0.97 -0.11 2.53
CA SER A 25 -0.20 0.24 1.73
C SER A 25 -0.36 1.76 1.65
N LEU A 26 -1.11 2.23 0.64
CA LEU A 26 -1.44 3.65 0.51
C LEU A 26 -2.17 4.18 1.76
N ARG A 27 -3.11 3.41 2.33
CA ARG A 27 -3.79 3.77 3.58
C ARG A 27 -2.83 3.87 4.76
N LEU A 28 -1.90 2.92 4.90
CA LEU A 28 -0.93 2.94 6.01
C LEU A 28 0.02 4.13 5.89
N SER A 29 0.54 4.40 4.69
CA SER A 29 1.35 5.60 4.42
C SER A 29 0.57 6.89 4.67
N GLY A 30 -0.71 6.92 4.27
CA GLY A 30 -1.63 8.02 4.55
C GLY A 30 -1.86 8.25 6.04
N ALA A 31 -2.08 7.19 6.82
CA ALA A 31 -2.25 7.27 8.26
C ALA A 31 -1.03 7.88 8.96
N GLN A 32 0.18 7.60 8.47
CA GLN A 32 1.40 8.24 8.98
C GLN A 32 1.42 9.75 8.70
N LYS A 33 0.91 10.19 7.54
CA LYS A 33 0.77 11.63 7.22
C LYS A 33 -0.29 12.30 8.10
N VAL A 34 -1.38 11.60 8.42
CA VAL A 34 -2.40 12.10 9.37
C VAL A 34 -1.78 12.29 10.75
N ALA A 35 -1.04 11.31 11.25
CA ALA A 35 -0.36 11.40 12.55
C ALA A 35 0.67 12.55 12.60
N ALA A 36 1.27 12.89 11.46
CA ALA A 36 2.18 14.02 11.32
C ALA A 36 1.47 15.38 11.12
N GLY A 37 0.13 15.43 11.08
CA GLY A 37 -0.64 16.66 10.88
C GLY A 37 -0.59 17.22 9.46
N LEU A 38 -0.19 16.42 8.46
CA LEU A 38 -0.02 16.86 7.07
C LEU A 38 -1.27 16.68 6.21
N THR A 39 -2.24 15.90 6.67
CA THR A 39 -3.49 15.60 5.95
C THR A 39 -4.57 15.13 6.92
N SER A 40 -5.79 14.88 6.44
CA SER A 40 -6.93 14.45 7.25
C SER A 40 -7.29 12.98 7.00
N VAL A 41 -7.99 12.37 7.96
CA VAL A 41 -8.52 11.01 7.82
C VAL A 41 -9.49 10.93 6.63
N GLU A 42 -10.36 11.92 6.49
CA GLU A 42 -11.32 12.02 5.38
C GLU A 42 -10.62 12.01 4.02
N GLU A 43 -9.56 12.80 3.86
CA GLU A 43 -8.78 12.84 2.63
C GLU A 43 -8.21 11.46 2.30
N ILE A 44 -7.59 10.79 3.27
CA ILE A 44 -7.00 9.45 3.06
C ILE A 44 -8.08 8.43 2.67
N LEU A 45 -9.23 8.42 3.35
CA LEU A 45 -10.31 7.49 3.01
C LEU A 45 -10.88 7.73 1.62
N ARG A 46 -10.93 8.99 1.17
CA ARG A 46 -11.41 9.37 -0.16
C ARG A 46 -10.42 9.02 -1.28
N VAL A 47 -9.12 9.17 -1.06
CA VAL A 47 -8.09 9.05 -2.12
C VAL A 47 -7.38 7.70 -2.14
N THR A 48 -7.63 6.82 -1.19
CA THR A 48 -6.97 5.51 -1.12
C THR A 48 -7.96 4.35 -1.09
N PRO A 49 -7.69 3.26 -1.85
CA PRO A 49 -8.55 2.08 -1.85
C PRO A 49 -8.53 1.40 -0.49
N GLU A 50 -9.50 0.52 -0.26
CA GLU A 50 -9.49 -0.32 0.94
C GLU A 50 -8.22 -1.14 1.04
N SER A 51 -7.70 -1.26 2.27
CA SER A 51 -6.59 -2.18 2.50
C SER A 51 -7.14 -3.59 2.30
N GLN A 52 -6.87 -4.16 1.12
CA GLN A 52 -7.09 -5.58 0.88
C GLN A 52 -6.27 -6.36 1.90
N ARG A 53 -6.97 -7.25 2.62
CA ARG A 53 -6.37 -8.23 3.52
C ARG A 53 -5.96 -9.45 2.73
#